data_AF-A0ABD5F174-F1
#
_entry.id   AF-A0ABD5F174-F1
#
_cell.length_a   1.000
_cell.length_b   1.000
_cell.length_c   1.000
_cell.angle_alpha   90.00
_cell.angle_beta   90.00
_cell.angle_gamma   90.00
#
_symmetry.space_group_name_H-M   'P 1'
#
loop_
_entity.id
_entity.type
_entity.pdbx_description
1 polymer ?
#
loop_
_entity_poly.entity_id
_entity_poly.type
_entity_poly.pdbx_seq_one_letter_code
_entity_poly.pdbx_strand_id
1 'polypeptide(L)'
;MRNPAFPDGAPNWVDLGTPDLDGTTAFYGGLFGWEHVPGGPEVGGYGMYTLGGHTVAGVMTVPEEQAASAWSIYFQSPDINATAQLVTRSGGRAAFSPMDVLDYGRM
;
A
#
# COMPACT_ATOMS: atom_id res chain seq x y z
N MET A 1 -5.71 7.21 18.55
CA MET A 1 -5.93 5.97 17.79
C MET A 1 -5.00 4.90 18.35
N ARG A 2 -5.49 3.71 18.71
CA ARG A 2 -4.61 2.59 19.04
C ARG A 2 -4.16 1.97 17.73
N ASN A 3 -2.89 2.14 17.36
CA ASN A 3 -2.26 1.30 16.35
C ASN A 3 -2.26 -0.14 16.91
N PRO A 4 -2.98 -1.11 16.33
CA PRO A 4 -2.79 -2.48 16.75
C PRO A 4 -1.33 -2.83 16.46
N ALA A 5 -0.60 -3.30 17.47
CA ALA A 5 0.72 -3.85 17.23
C ALA A 5 0.52 -5.12 16.40
N PHE A 6 0.78 -5.04 15.09
CA PHE A 6 0.80 -6.21 14.23
C PHE A 6 1.96 -7.11 14.68
N PRO A 7 1.76 -8.43 14.85
CA PRO A 7 2.86 -9.35 15.06
C PRO A 7 3.81 -9.34 13.86
N ASP A 8 5.10 -9.60 14.11
CA ASP A 8 6.08 -9.73 13.03
C ASP A 8 5.63 -10.76 11.98
N GLY A 9 5.68 -10.37 10.71
CA GLY A 9 5.22 -11.17 9.57
C GLY A 9 3.71 -11.18 9.34
N ALA A 10 2.89 -10.53 10.18
CA ALA A 10 1.46 -10.40 9.91
C ALA A 10 1.19 -9.36 8.79
N PRO A 11 0.18 -9.58 7.93
CA PRO A 11 -0.23 -8.55 6.98
C PRO A 11 -0.76 -7.33 7.75
N ASN A 12 -0.28 -6.15 7.40
CA ASN A 12 -0.59 -4.91 8.12
C ASN A 12 -1.11 -3.78 7.21
N TRP A 13 -0.95 -3.90 5.89
CA TRP A 13 -1.43 -2.92 4.93
C TRP A 13 -1.66 -3.53 3.54
N VAL A 14 -2.48 -2.87 2.73
CA VAL A 14 -2.75 -3.24 1.34
C VAL A 14 -2.88 -2.00 0.45
N ASP A 15 -2.33 -2.08 -0.75
CA ASP A 15 -2.45 -1.05 -1.80
C ASP A 15 -3.00 -1.64 -3.08
N LEU A 16 -3.78 -0.84 -3.81
CA LEU A 16 -4.18 -1.14 -5.17
C LEU A 16 -3.49 -0.20 -6.16
N GLY A 17 -2.71 -0.78 -7.07
CA GLY A 17 -2.28 -0.09 -8.29
C GLY A 17 -3.29 -0.35 -9.39
N THR A 18 -3.86 0.70 -9.99
CA THR A 18 -4.88 0.57 -11.05
C THR A 18 -4.69 1.59 -12.17
N PRO A 19 -4.96 1.26 -13.44
CA PRO A 19 -4.92 2.26 -14.52
C PRO A 19 -6.17 3.16 -14.56
N ASP A 20 -7.27 2.73 -13.95
CA ASP A 20 -8.55 3.44 -13.94
C ASP A 20 -9.04 3.65 -12.50
N LEU A 21 -8.59 4.75 -11.89
CA LEU A 21 -8.91 5.09 -10.51
C LEU A 21 -10.41 5.37 -10.32
N ASP A 22 -11.06 6.01 -11.30
CA ASP A 22 -12.48 6.37 -11.20
C ASP A 22 -13.36 5.12 -11.28
N GLY A 23 -13.12 4.24 -12.26
CA GLY A 23 -13.84 2.97 -12.38
C GLY A 23 -13.59 2.04 -11.19
N THR A 24 -12.35 2.00 -10.70
CA THR A 24 -11.98 1.23 -9.49
C THR A 24 -12.70 1.76 -8.25
N THR A 25 -12.76 3.08 -8.08
CA THR A 25 -13.46 3.73 -6.97
C THR A 25 -14.97 3.48 -7.04
N ALA A 26 -15.58 3.58 -8.22
CA ALA A 26 -16.99 3.27 -8.41
C ALA A 26 -17.30 1.79 -8.06
N PHE A 27 -16.42 0.87 -8.46
CA PHE A 27 -16.57 -0.56 -8.19
C PHE A 27 -16.49 -0.88 -6.69
N TYR A 28 -15.41 -0.49 -6.01
CA TYR A 28 -15.25 -0.77 -4.57
C TYR A 28 -16.17 0.07 -3.68
N GLY A 29 -16.54 1.27 -4.12
CA GLY A 29 -17.60 2.07 -3.51
C GLY A 29 -18.95 1.35 -3.56
N GLY A 30 -19.32 0.77 -4.70
CA GLY A 30 -20.56 0.00 -4.83
C GLY A 30 -20.57 -1.33 -4.05
N LEU A 31 -19.44 -2.02 -3.97
CA LEU A 31 -19.34 -3.32 -3.29
C LEU A 31 -19.20 -3.21 -1.77
N PHE A 32 -18.36 -2.30 -1.30
CA PHE A 32 -17.96 -2.23 0.10
C PHE A 32 -18.33 -0.91 0.78
N GLY A 33 -18.85 0.07 0.04
CA GLY A 33 -19.08 1.41 0.57
C GLY A 33 -17.78 2.20 0.81
N TRP A 34 -16.71 1.87 0.08
CA TRP A 34 -15.44 2.58 0.22
C TRP A 34 -15.49 3.96 -0.43
N GLU A 35 -14.87 4.92 0.23
CA GLU A 35 -14.73 6.30 -0.23
C GLU A 35 -13.27 6.61 -0.55
N HIS A 36 -13.02 7.26 -1.68
CA HIS A 36 -11.67 7.68 -2.07
C HIS A 36 -11.33 9.05 -1.47
N VAL A 37 -10.20 9.12 -0.78
CA VAL A 37 -9.57 10.34 -0.29
C VAL A 37 -8.29 10.56 -1.09
N PRO A 38 -8.26 11.54 -2.01
CA PRO A 38 -7.11 11.75 -2.88
C PRO A 38 -5.91 12.29 -2.07
N GLY A 39 -4.71 11.80 -2.40
CA GLY A 39 -3.46 12.36 -1.88
C GLY A 39 -2.92 13.50 -2.75
N GLY A 40 -2.05 14.31 -2.16
CA GLY A 40 -1.42 15.43 -2.84
C GLY A 40 -0.20 15.04 -3.71
N PRO A 41 0.40 16.03 -4.41
CA PRO A 41 1.60 15.82 -5.22
C PRO A 41 2.81 15.28 -4.43
N GLU A 42 2.89 15.56 -3.13
CA GLU A 42 3.95 15.13 -2.22
C GLU A 42 4.02 13.60 -2.04
N VAL A 43 2.91 12.90 -2.27
CA VAL A 43 2.81 11.43 -2.28
C VAL A 43 2.66 10.88 -3.69
N GLY A 44 2.94 11.68 -4.72
CA GLY A 44 2.81 11.27 -6.13
C GLY A 44 1.38 10.93 -6.54
N GLY A 45 0.37 11.49 -5.86
CA GLY A 45 -1.04 11.19 -6.10
C GLY A 45 -1.54 9.88 -5.47
N TYR A 46 -0.75 9.25 -4.60
CA TYR A 46 -1.21 8.12 -3.80
C TYR A 46 -2.35 8.54 -2.87
N GLY A 47 -3.53 7.98 -3.11
CA GLY A 47 -4.74 8.21 -2.33
C GLY A 47 -5.03 7.08 -1.35
N MET A 48 -6.09 7.26 -0.57
CA MET A 48 -6.57 6.30 0.41
C MET A 48 -8.01 5.92 0.12
N TYR A 49 -8.36 4.65 0.34
CA TYR A 49 -9.74 4.24 0.53
C TYR A 49 -10.10 4.24 2.01
N THR A 50 -11.31 4.71 2.33
CA THR A 50 -11.86 4.71 3.69
C THR A 50 -13.22 4.05 3.74
N LEU A 51 -13.59 3.51 4.91
CA LEU A 51 -14.91 2.99 5.22
C LEU A 51 -15.34 3.51 6.59
N GLY A 52 -16.43 4.27 6.66
CA GLY A 52 -16.90 4.85 7.92
C GLY A 52 -15.85 5.76 8.58
N GLY A 53 -15.05 6.47 7.80
CA GLY A 53 -13.98 7.34 8.29
C GLY A 53 -12.69 6.63 8.72
N HIS A 54 -12.60 5.31 8.55
CA HIS A 54 -11.38 4.54 8.81
C HIS A 54 -10.67 4.18 7.52
N THR A 55 -9.35 4.39 7.45
CA THR A 55 -8.55 3.98 6.30
C THR A 55 -8.50 2.46 6.18
N VAL A 56 -8.73 1.93 4.98
CA VAL A 56 -8.81 0.48 4.72
C VAL A 56 -7.83 -0.01 3.66
N ALA A 57 -7.37 0.87 2.76
CA ALA A 57 -6.39 0.56 1.73
C ALA A 57 -5.76 1.84 1.17
N GLY A 58 -4.59 1.71 0.56
CA GLY A 58 -4.06 2.72 -0.35
C GLY A 58 -4.48 2.46 -1.79
N VAL A 59 -4.39 3.50 -2.62
CA VAL A 59 -4.63 3.39 -4.05
C VAL A 59 -3.76 4.37 -4.82
N MET A 60 -3.24 3.96 -5.96
CA MET A 60 -2.54 4.85 -6.86
C MET A 60 -2.80 4.49 -8.32
N THR A 61 -2.76 5.50 -9.18
CA THR A 61 -2.83 5.28 -10.62
C THR A 61 -1.51 4.72 -11.12
N VAL A 62 -1.56 3.55 -11.74
CA VAL A 62 -0.42 2.88 -12.38
C VAL A 62 -0.77 2.64 -13.84
N PRO A 63 -0.08 3.28 -14.80
CA PRO A 63 -0.32 3.04 -16.23
C PRO A 63 -0.08 1.56 -16.58
N GLU A 64 -0.88 1.00 -17.48
CA GLU A 64 -0.76 -0.41 -17.88
C GLU A 64 0.61 -0.73 -18.51
N GLU A 65 1.26 0.26 -19.13
CA GLU A 65 2.60 0.14 -19.68
C GLU A 65 3.67 -0.02 -18.59
N GLN A 66 3.38 0.45 -17.37
CA GLN A 66 4.29 0.34 -16.22
C GLN A 66 4.08 -0.98 -15.48
N ALA A 67 2.83 -1.33 -15.17
CA ALA A 67 2.49 -2.62 -14.56
C ALA A 67 1.01 -2.97 -14.76
N ALA A 68 0.70 -4.27 -14.68
CA ALA A 68 -0.68 -4.72 -14.59
C ALA A 68 -1.33 -4.30 -13.27
N SER A 69 -2.64 -4.04 -13.30
CA SER A 69 -3.44 -3.76 -12.10
C SER A 69 -3.32 -4.90 -11.09
N ALA A 70 -2.99 -4.58 -9.84
CA ALA A 70 -2.74 -5.57 -8.81
C ALA A 70 -2.89 -5.00 -7.38
N TRP A 71 -3.27 -5.89 -6.47
CA TRP A 71 -3.19 -5.65 -5.03
C TRP A 71 -1.79 -6.02 -4.51
N SER A 72 -1.16 -5.09 -3.79
CA SER A 72 0.06 -5.30 -3.02
C SER A 72 -0.27 -5.50 -1.55
N ILE A 73 0.37 -6.48 -0.92
CA ILE A 73 0.19 -6.78 0.51
C ILE A 73 1.50 -6.48 1.23
N TYR A 74 1.40 -5.75 2.33
CA TYR A 74 2.53 -5.41 3.18
C TYR A 74 2.49 -6.23 4.46
N PHE A 75 3.67 -6.60 4.93
CA PHE A 75 3.85 -7.42 6.12
C PHE A 75 4.66 -6.64 7.14
N GLN A 76 4.27 -6.78 8.41
CA GLN A 76 5.00 -6.18 9.52
C GLN A 76 6.42 -6.72 9.58
N SER A 77 7.39 -5.81 9.54
CA SER A 77 8.80 -6.12 9.73
C SER A 77 9.33 -5.34 10.92
N PRO A 78 9.98 -6.00 11.91
CA PRO A 78 10.58 -5.30 13.05
C PRO A 78 11.78 -4.44 12.63
N ASP A 79 12.46 -4.80 11.53
CA ASP A 79 13.50 -4.01 10.87
C ASP A 79 13.49 -4.31 9.36
N ILE A 80 13.01 -3.35 8.57
CA ILE A 80 12.90 -3.52 7.12
C ILE A 80 14.25 -3.69 6.40
N ASN A 81 15.34 -3.13 6.93
CA ASN A 81 16.67 -3.27 6.33
C ASN A 81 17.20 -4.69 6.55
N ALA A 82 17.06 -5.21 7.77
CA ALA A 82 17.42 -6.58 8.09
C ALA A 82 16.61 -7.59 7.24
N THR A 83 15.32 -7.34 7.08
CA THR A 83 14.41 -8.16 6.25
C THR A 83 14.81 -8.13 4.77
N ALA A 84 15.08 -6.96 4.20
CA ALA A 84 15.51 -6.84 2.79
C ALA A 84 16.85 -7.55 2.52
N GLN A 85 17.80 -7.48 3.47
CA GLN A 85 19.05 -8.23 3.37
C GLN A 85 18.82 -9.74 3.45
N LEU A 86 17.91 -10.20 4.33
CA LEU A 86 17.56 -11.61 4.43
C LEU A 86 16.95 -12.14 3.12
N VAL A 87 16.01 -11.41 2.52
CA VAL A 87 15.43 -11.73 1.20
C VAL A 87 16.53 -11.95 0.16
N THR A 88 17.48 -11.01 0.08
CA THR A 88 18.60 -11.11 -0.87
C THR A 88 19.48 -12.34 -0.59
N ARG A 89 19.86 -12.57 0.68
CA ARG A 89 20.67 -13.74 1.07
C ARG A 89 19.96 -15.08 0.81
N SER A 90 18.64 -15.09 0.84
CA SER A 90 17.80 -16.25 0.54
C SER A 90 17.51 -16.44 -0.96
N GLY A 91 18.14 -15.66 -1.84
CA GLY A 91 17.99 -15.77 -3.30
C GLY A 91 16.79 -15.01 -3.87
N GLY A 92 16.07 -14.26 -3.05
CA GLY A 92 15.06 -13.30 -3.50
C GLY A 92 15.68 -11.99 -3.99
N ARG A 93 14.82 -11.08 -4.42
CA ARG A 93 15.21 -9.73 -4.84
C ARG A 93 14.22 -8.71 -4.30
N ALA A 94 14.75 -7.63 -3.72
CA ALA A 94 13.95 -6.46 -3.39
C ALA A 94 13.66 -5.67 -4.69
N ALA A 95 12.39 -5.48 -5.02
CA ALA A 95 11.99 -4.65 -6.16
C ALA A 95 12.31 -3.17 -5.92
N PHE A 96 12.21 -2.74 -4.65
CA PHE A 96 12.58 -1.42 -4.17
C PHE A 96 13.50 -1.58 -2.96
N SER A 97 14.43 -0.64 -2.79
CA SER A 97 15.22 -0.55 -1.57
C SER A 97 14.35 -0.04 -0.42
N PRO A 98 14.62 -0.44 0.84
CA PRO A 98 13.92 0.11 1.99
C PRO A 98 13.96 1.64 2.01
N MET A 99 12.82 2.28 2.23
CA MET A 99 12.62 3.72 2.14
C MET A 99 11.63 4.23 3.18
N ASP A 100 11.71 5.51 3.49
CA ASP A 100 10.78 6.17 4.39
C ASP A 100 9.49 6.52 3.63
N VAL A 101 8.35 6.31 4.28
CA VAL A 101 7.02 6.67 3.78
C VAL A 101 6.54 7.89 4.56
N LEU A 102 7.08 9.06 4.18
CA LEU A 102 6.87 10.31 4.94
C LEU A 102 7.09 10.07 6.45
N ASP A 103 6.14 10.53 7.28
CA ASP A 103 6.14 10.32 8.73
C ASP A 103 5.37 9.06 9.17
N TYR A 104 4.91 8.22 8.21
CA TYR A 104 4.10 7.03 8.50
C TYR A 104 4.92 5.79 8.85
N GLY A 105 6.21 5.77 8.50
CA GLY A 105 7.11 4.66 8.81
C GLY A 105 8.05 4.35 7.66
N ARG A 106 8.44 3.08 7.54
CA ARG A 106 9.38 2.60 6.53
C ARG A 106 8.84 1.35 5.87
N MET A 107 9.11 1.19 4.57
CA MET A 107 8.79 0.02 3.76
C MET A 107 9.96 -0.41 2.89
#